data_AF-A0A8C0G2K3-F1
#
_entry.id   AF-A0A8C0G2K3-F1
#
_cell.length_a   1.000
_cell.length_b   1.000
_cell.length_c   1.000
_cell.angle_alpha   90.00
_cell.angle_beta   90.00
_cell.angle_gamma   90.00
#
_symmetry.space_group_name_H-M   'P 1'
#
loop_
_entity.id
_entity.type
_entity.pdbx_description
1 polymer ?
#
loop_
_entity_poly.entity_id
_entity_poly.type
_entity_poly.pdbx_seq_one_letter_code
_entity_poly.pdbx_strand_id
1 'polypeptide(L)'
;LAATVKNADFTFVPSLFALSQNCTASTYPQMMAYKEAAHLHAIAPLETMHLVFMVLSALAFILGGTGNGLVSFITSCRKKKRVDDMWHMNMAIAGFIFTVFLPLMVVQVALGFHWYLRSFLCKITNIITSLSMFSSSFHLMAISVDHCVTTVWPAWAQNHHTFHLASLIGLGIWILAVMVSWRYHDLCSDQSLLLRESGEAANVTTRFLVGFLIPLALISIFLVTLAAKLGQKREAWSKKPLRTLLILLVIFFLCWSPYHIIAFLQTSPKASSPKTTQSLETGTVFAHGLLCFNSCFYPFFYLITRQHFVGCQRRRRISQTPVNVGSELVELGANR
;
A
#
# COMPACT_ATOMS: atom_id res chain seq x y z
N LEU A 1 -76.14 -32.27 -14.48
CA LEU A 1 -76.13 -32.50 -13.02
C LEU A 1 -75.70 -31.22 -12.33
N ALA A 2 -76.70 -30.41 -11.96
CA ALA A 2 -76.56 -29.36 -10.96
C ALA A 2 -77.05 -29.92 -9.60
N ALA A 3 -76.64 -29.29 -8.50
CA ALA A 3 -77.10 -29.46 -7.12
C ALA A 3 -76.29 -30.40 -6.20
N THR A 4 -75.48 -29.79 -5.33
CA THR A 4 -75.32 -29.99 -3.86
C THR A 4 -74.00 -29.28 -3.50
N VAL A 5 -73.93 -28.23 -2.69
CA VAL A 5 -74.29 -28.18 -1.27
C VAL A 5 -74.81 -26.78 -0.93
N LYS A 6 -76.02 -26.76 -0.35
CA LYS A 6 -76.65 -25.61 0.28
C LYS A 6 -76.37 -25.69 1.79
N ASN A 7 -76.30 -24.52 2.43
CA ASN A 7 -76.41 -24.24 3.87
C ASN A 7 -75.12 -24.19 4.69
N ALA A 8 -74.63 -22.96 4.90
CA ALA A 8 -74.26 -22.49 6.22
C ALA A 8 -74.44 -20.96 6.25
N ASP A 9 -75.44 -20.52 7.02
CA ASP A 9 -75.69 -19.11 7.32
C ASP A 9 -74.46 -18.49 7.99
N PHE A 10 -73.84 -17.50 7.33
CA PHE A 10 -72.90 -16.60 7.99
C PHE A 10 -73.62 -15.29 8.28
N THR A 11 -74.13 -15.18 9.51
CA THR A 11 -74.46 -13.90 10.12
C THR A 11 -73.23 -12.99 10.09
N PHE A 12 -73.35 -11.89 9.35
CA PHE A 12 -72.35 -10.86 9.18
C PHE A 12 -72.06 -10.21 10.55
N VAL A 13 -70.91 -10.50 11.16
CA VAL A 13 -70.45 -9.87 12.40
C VAL A 13 -69.69 -8.59 12.03
N PRO A 14 -70.22 -7.37 12.25
CA PRO A 14 -69.58 -6.13 11.81
C PRO A 14 -68.32 -5.75 12.61
N SER A 15 -67.99 -6.47 13.69
CA SER A 15 -66.92 -6.10 14.63
C SER A 15 -65.51 -6.55 14.21
N LEU A 16 -65.36 -7.55 13.34
CA LEU A 16 -64.04 -8.01 12.85
C LEU A 16 -63.43 -7.07 11.80
N PHE A 17 -64.26 -6.40 11.00
CA PHE A 17 -63.78 -5.43 10.00
C PHE A 17 -63.28 -4.13 10.66
N ALA A 18 -63.88 -3.72 11.78
CA ALA A 18 -63.47 -2.56 12.57
C ALA A 18 -62.15 -2.80 13.34
N LEU A 19 -61.89 -4.03 13.80
CA LEU A 19 -60.60 -4.40 14.45
C LEU A 19 -59.44 -4.50 13.45
N SER A 20 -59.72 -4.94 12.21
CA SER A 20 -58.76 -4.97 11.09
C SER A 20 -58.28 -3.56 10.68
N GLN A 21 -59.18 -2.56 10.66
CA GLN A 21 -58.82 -1.17 10.32
C GLN A 21 -58.02 -0.46 11.43
N ASN A 22 -58.25 -0.79 12.71
CA ASN A 22 -57.49 -0.21 13.81
C ASN A 22 -56.07 -0.80 13.97
N CYS A 23 -55.86 -2.09 13.66
CA CYS A 23 -54.52 -2.68 13.67
C CYS A 23 -53.65 -2.28 12.47
N THR A 24 -54.23 -1.71 11.41
CA THR A 24 -53.47 -1.28 10.22
C THR A 24 -53.07 0.19 10.29
N ALA A 25 -53.91 1.07 10.84
CA ALA A 25 -53.64 2.52 10.89
C ALA A 25 -52.53 2.93 11.88
N SER A 26 -52.40 2.24 13.03
CA SER A 26 -51.38 2.54 14.05
C SER A 26 -50.02 1.86 13.80
N THR A 27 -50.02 0.74 13.09
CA THR A 27 -48.82 -0.11 12.92
C THR A 27 -48.05 0.23 11.64
N TYR A 28 -48.72 0.76 10.61
CA TYR A 28 -48.07 1.16 9.35
C TYR A 28 -47.04 2.30 9.52
N PRO A 29 -47.34 3.41 10.25
CA PRO A 29 -46.36 4.46 10.49
C PRO A 29 -45.17 3.97 11.33
N GLN A 30 -45.41 3.10 12.31
CA GLN A 30 -44.36 2.50 13.15
C GLN A 30 -43.48 1.53 12.36
N MET A 31 -44.06 0.73 11.45
CA MET A 31 -43.30 -0.20 10.60
C MET A 31 -42.51 0.53 9.51
N MET A 32 -43.01 1.66 8.99
CA MET A 32 -42.27 2.55 8.10
C MET A 32 -41.12 3.25 8.83
N ALA A 33 -41.35 3.79 10.04
CA ALA A 33 -40.29 4.37 10.87
C ALA A 33 -39.24 3.32 11.30
N TYR A 34 -39.64 2.09 11.59
CA TYR A 34 -38.72 0.99 11.86
C TYR A 34 -37.91 0.59 10.61
N LYS A 35 -38.55 0.52 9.43
CA LYS A 35 -37.84 0.30 8.16
C LYS A 35 -36.89 1.43 7.83
N GLU A 36 -37.29 2.68 8.00
CA GLU A 36 -36.44 3.86 7.80
C GLU A 36 -35.29 3.88 8.81
N ALA A 37 -35.55 3.61 10.09
CA ALA A 37 -34.50 3.51 11.11
C ALA A 37 -33.54 2.34 10.83
N ALA A 38 -34.03 1.18 10.42
CA ALA A 38 -33.21 0.03 10.04
C ALA A 38 -32.41 0.30 8.75
N HIS A 39 -33.00 1.02 7.79
CA HIS A 39 -32.34 1.44 6.55
C HIS A 39 -31.27 2.50 6.82
N LEU A 40 -31.56 3.48 7.68
CA LEU A 40 -30.61 4.51 8.12
C LEU A 40 -29.47 3.90 8.96
N HIS A 41 -29.77 2.90 9.80
CA HIS A 41 -28.77 2.15 10.57
C HIS A 41 -27.89 1.26 9.68
N ALA A 42 -28.41 0.80 8.53
CA ALA A 42 -27.63 0.07 7.54
C ALA A 42 -26.78 0.98 6.62
N ILE A 43 -27.24 2.20 6.34
CA ILE A 43 -26.57 3.17 5.45
C ILE A 43 -25.49 3.97 6.17
N ALA A 44 -25.75 4.43 7.40
CA ALA A 44 -24.81 5.22 8.18
C ALA A 44 -23.40 4.62 8.30
N PRO A 45 -23.21 3.30 8.57
CA PRO A 45 -21.86 2.72 8.61
C PRO A 45 -21.19 2.68 7.23
N LEU A 46 -21.93 2.45 6.14
CA LEU A 46 -21.37 2.42 4.78
C LEU A 46 -20.90 3.80 4.33
N GLU A 47 -21.68 4.84 4.60
CA GLU A 47 -21.29 6.24 4.33
C GLU A 47 -20.07 6.67 5.17
N THR A 48 -20.03 6.27 6.44
CA THR A 48 -18.89 6.55 7.33
C THR A 48 -17.61 5.91 6.81
N MET A 49 -17.65 4.66 6.33
CA MET A 49 -16.46 3.98 5.79
C MET A 49 -15.97 4.61 4.48
N HIS A 50 -16.88 4.98 3.58
CA HIS A 50 -16.50 5.71 2.36
C HIS A 50 -15.88 7.08 2.69
N LEU A 51 -16.43 7.79 3.68
CA LEU A 51 -15.85 9.06 4.14
C LEU A 51 -14.43 8.87 4.69
N VAL A 52 -14.22 7.87 5.53
CA VAL A 52 -12.89 7.53 6.07
C VAL A 52 -11.92 7.21 4.92
N PHE A 53 -12.32 6.39 3.94
CA PHE A 53 -11.49 6.08 2.78
C PHE A 53 -11.09 7.33 1.98
N MET A 54 -12.05 8.24 1.75
CA MET A 54 -11.82 9.49 1.04
C MET A 54 -10.83 10.39 1.79
N VAL A 55 -10.98 10.54 3.10
CA VAL A 55 -10.06 11.33 3.94
C VAL A 55 -8.65 10.73 3.90
N LEU A 56 -8.51 9.42 4.11
CA LEU A 56 -7.22 8.73 4.05
C LEU A 56 -6.57 8.87 2.67
N SER A 57 -7.36 8.75 1.61
CA SER A 57 -6.88 8.92 0.23
C SER A 57 -6.43 10.35 -0.05
N ALA A 58 -7.17 11.35 0.42
CA ALA A 58 -6.79 12.76 0.25
C ALA A 58 -5.48 13.08 0.99
N LEU A 59 -5.32 12.59 2.21
CA LEU A 59 -4.07 12.74 2.97
C LEU A 59 -2.90 12.05 2.26
N ALA A 60 -3.08 10.81 1.79
CA ALA A 60 -2.06 10.09 1.05
C ALA A 60 -1.71 10.78 -0.29
N PHE A 61 -2.70 11.36 -0.98
CA PHE A 61 -2.48 12.13 -2.19
C PHE A 61 -1.62 13.36 -1.93
N ILE A 62 -1.93 14.14 -0.90
CA ILE A 62 -1.17 15.35 -0.55
C ILE A 62 0.24 14.99 -0.10
N LEU A 63 0.37 14.10 0.89
CA LEU A 63 1.67 13.73 1.48
C LEU A 63 2.54 12.99 0.47
N GLY A 64 1.96 12.00 -0.20
CA GLY A 64 2.64 11.18 -1.18
C GLY A 64 2.96 11.94 -2.46
N GLY A 65 2.02 12.74 -2.99
CA GLY A 65 2.24 13.52 -4.20
C GLY A 65 3.32 14.59 -4.01
N THR A 66 3.21 15.40 -2.94
CA THR A 66 4.21 16.44 -2.66
C THR A 66 5.56 15.86 -2.25
N GLY A 67 5.57 14.87 -1.36
CA GLY A 67 6.80 14.26 -0.86
C GLY A 67 7.56 13.51 -1.95
N ASN A 68 6.89 12.61 -2.69
CA ASN A 68 7.53 11.85 -3.76
C ASN A 68 7.90 12.73 -4.95
N GLY A 69 7.08 13.73 -5.29
CA GLY A 69 7.40 14.73 -6.31
C GLY A 69 8.66 15.53 -5.96
N LEU A 70 8.76 16.00 -4.71
CA LEU A 70 9.92 16.74 -4.22
C LEU A 70 11.20 15.90 -4.24
N VAL A 71 11.14 14.64 -3.78
CA VAL A 71 12.30 13.73 -3.83
C VAL A 71 12.76 13.53 -5.27
N SER A 72 11.83 13.20 -6.17
CA SER A 72 12.11 13.01 -7.60
C SER A 72 12.74 14.24 -8.23
N PHE A 73 12.24 15.44 -7.91
CA PHE A 73 12.79 16.71 -8.38
C PHE A 73 14.21 16.93 -7.85
N ILE A 74 14.42 16.83 -6.53
CA ILE A 74 15.73 17.08 -5.91
C ILE A 74 16.79 16.11 -6.45
N THR A 75 16.47 14.81 -6.59
CA THR A 75 17.42 13.82 -7.11
C THR A 75 17.71 14.04 -8.59
N SER A 76 16.73 14.48 -9.37
CA SER A 76 16.88 14.74 -10.81
C SER A 76 17.78 15.95 -11.10
N CYS A 77 17.65 17.03 -10.33
CA CYS A 77 18.39 18.28 -10.52
C CYS A 77 19.86 18.23 -10.05
N ARG A 78 20.34 17.12 -9.49
CA ARG A 78 21.74 17.04 -9.02
C ARG A 78 22.71 16.86 -10.18
N LYS A 79 23.73 17.72 -10.23
CA LYS A 79 24.82 17.63 -11.21
C LYS A 79 25.63 16.33 -11.11
N LYS A 80 25.91 15.86 -9.89
CA LYS A 80 26.63 14.60 -9.65
C LYS A 80 25.68 13.57 -9.04
N LYS A 81 25.09 12.74 -9.90
CA LYS A 81 24.18 11.66 -9.50
C LYS A 81 24.95 10.47 -8.94
N ARG A 82 24.41 9.84 -7.91
CA ARG A 82 24.95 8.64 -7.27
C ARG A 82 23.99 7.47 -7.44
N VAL A 83 24.49 6.25 -7.22
CA VAL A 83 23.66 5.05 -7.23
C VAL A 83 22.52 5.15 -6.21
N ASP A 84 22.81 5.60 -4.98
CA ASP A 84 21.76 5.86 -3.98
C ASP A 84 20.71 6.85 -4.49
N ASP A 85 21.11 7.94 -5.14
CA ASP A 85 20.17 8.93 -5.68
C ASP A 85 19.24 8.30 -6.73
N MET A 86 19.75 7.35 -7.53
CA MET A 86 18.95 6.61 -8.53
C MET A 86 17.91 5.71 -7.86
N TRP A 87 18.30 4.96 -6.81
CA TRP A 87 17.38 4.07 -6.11
C TRP A 87 16.24 4.83 -5.43
N HIS A 88 16.55 5.93 -4.75
CA HIS A 88 15.53 6.78 -4.13
C HIS A 88 14.64 7.46 -5.17
N MET A 89 15.21 7.86 -6.32
CA MET A 89 14.43 8.44 -7.42
C MET A 89 13.42 7.44 -8.00
N ASN A 90 13.82 6.19 -8.23
CA ASN A 90 12.89 5.17 -8.73
C ASN A 90 11.75 4.86 -7.75
N MET A 91 12.07 4.74 -6.45
CA MET A 91 11.05 4.59 -5.40
C MET A 91 10.09 5.78 -5.36
N ALA A 92 10.63 7.00 -5.48
CA ALA A 92 9.82 8.21 -5.52
C ALA A 92 8.94 8.28 -6.79
N ILE A 93 9.44 7.88 -7.96
CA ILE A 93 8.63 7.79 -9.19
C ILE A 93 7.49 6.79 -9.01
N ALA A 94 7.76 5.61 -8.42
CA ALA A 94 6.71 4.63 -8.13
C ALA A 94 5.64 5.18 -7.16
N GLY A 95 6.07 5.83 -6.08
CA GLY A 95 5.14 6.48 -5.14
C GLY A 95 4.34 7.62 -5.77
N PHE A 96 4.98 8.42 -6.64
CA PHE A 96 4.33 9.51 -7.35
C PHE A 96 3.28 9.00 -8.35
N ILE A 97 3.60 7.98 -9.15
CA ILE A 97 2.64 7.35 -10.06
C ILE A 97 1.42 6.85 -9.25
N PHE A 98 1.65 6.06 -8.21
CA PHE A 98 0.55 5.53 -7.39
C PHE A 98 -0.33 6.64 -6.80
N THR A 99 0.28 7.72 -6.29
CA THR A 99 -0.47 8.83 -5.66
C THR A 99 -1.23 9.67 -6.67
N VAL A 100 -0.66 9.97 -7.85
CA VAL A 100 -1.36 10.74 -8.91
C VAL A 100 -2.62 10.01 -9.40
N PHE A 101 -2.59 8.68 -9.44
CA PHE A 101 -3.75 7.88 -9.87
C PHE A 101 -4.69 7.49 -8.73
N LEU A 102 -4.36 7.84 -7.48
CA LEU A 102 -5.19 7.56 -6.32
C LEU A 102 -6.62 8.14 -6.41
N PRO A 103 -6.85 9.34 -6.98
CA PRO A 103 -8.21 9.84 -7.19
C PRO A 103 -9.08 8.94 -8.07
N LEU A 104 -8.49 8.17 -9.01
CA LEU A 104 -9.26 7.21 -9.81
C LEU A 104 -9.82 6.06 -8.95
N MET A 105 -9.12 5.68 -7.88
CA MET A 105 -9.59 4.71 -6.89
C MET A 105 -10.81 5.25 -6.14
N VAL A 106 -10.75 6.51 -5.73
CA VAL A 106 -11.85 7.19 -5.03
C VAL A 106 -13.06 7.31 -5.95
N VAL A 107 -12.84 7.72 -7.20
CA VAL A 107 -13.90 7.81 -8.21
C VAL A 107 -14.50 6.43 -8.50
N GLN A 108 -13.70 5.36 -8.56
CA GLN A 108 -14.23 4.00 -8.72
C GLN A 108 -15.18 3.61 -7.58
N VAL A 109 -14.83 3.93 -6.33
CA VAL A 109 -15.68 3.66 -5.15
C VAL A 109 -16.94 4.53 -5.17
N ALA A 110 -16.82 5.80 -5.58
CA ALA A 110 -17.94 6.75 -5.61
C ALA A 110 -18.90 6.53 -6.79
N LEU A 111 -18.42 6.02 -7.92
CA LEU A 111 -19.24 5.73 -9.10
C LEU A 111 -20.15 4.54 -8.82
N GLY A 112 -21.43 4.83 -8.57
CA GLY A 112 -22.54 3.88 -8.46
C GLY A 112 -22.80 3.06 -9.74
N PHE A 113 -24.01 3.16 -10.29
CA PHE A 113 -24.57 2.26 -11.31
C PHE A 113 -23.95 2.33 -12.73
N HIS A 114 -22.90 3.13 -12.97
CA HIS A 114 -22.21 3.16 -14.28
C HIS A 114 -21.26 1.97 -14.43
N TRP A 115 -21.81 0.82 -14.82
CA TRP A 115 -21.09 -0.46 -14.91
C TRP A 115 -19.87 -0.42 -15.85
N TYR A 116 -19.96 0.26 -17.00
CA TYR A 116 -18.84 0.35 -17.96
C TYR A 116 -17.66 1.16 -17.41
N LEU A 117 -17.93 2.36 -16.90
CA LEU A 117 -16.89 3.24 -16.36
C LEU A 117 -16.26 2.64 -15.09
N ARG A 118 -17.07 2.02 -14.23
CA ARG A 118 -16.59 1.32 -13.03
C ARG A 118 -15.67 0.15 -13.39
N SER A 119 -16.03 -0.67 -14.38
CA SER A 119 -15.19 -1.79 -14.84
C SER A 119 -13.86 -1.29 -15.42
N PHE A 120 -13.89 -0.28 -16.28
CA PHE A 120 -12.69 0.32 -16.84
C PHE A 120 -11.75 0.88 -15.76
N LEU A 121 -12.28 1.65 -14.81
CA LEU A 121 -11.50 2.17 -13.70
C LEU A 121 -10.96 1.04 -12.82
N CYS A 122 -11.75 0.00 -12.56
CA CYS A 122 -11.31 -1.17 -11.80
C CYS A 122 -10.10 -1.89 -12.43
N LYS A 123 -10.05 -1.98 -13.76
CA LYS A 123 -8.89 -2.56 -14.47
C LYS A 123 -7.66 -1.70 -14.28
N ILE A 124 -7.80 -0.39 -14.46
CA ILE A 124 -6.70 0.57 -14.28
C ILE A 124 -6.20 0.57 -12.83
N THR A 125 -7.10 0.60 -11.86
CA THR A 125 -6.74 0.60 -10.45
C THR A 125 -6.04 -0.69 -10.03
N ASN A 126 -6.49 -1.85 -10.52
CA ASN A 126 -5.76 -3.10 -10.27
C ASN A 126 -4.35 -3.10 -10.87
N ILE A 127 -4.18 -2.59 -12.10
CA ILE A 127 -2.85 -2.44 -12.71
C ILE A 127 -1.97 -1.53 -11.86
N ILE A 128 -2.47 -0.37 -11.43
CA ILE A 128 -1.69 0.64 -10.71
C ILE A 128 -1.33 0.17 -9.30
N THR A 129 -2.27 -0.46 -8.59
CA THR A 129 -2.03 -1.09 -7.29
C THR A 129 -0.99 -2.20 -7.43
N SER A 130 -1.10 -3.05 -8.47
CA SER A 130 -0.11 -4.09 -8.73
C SER A 130 1.27 -3.51 -9.07
N LEU A 131 1.31 -2.47 -9.91
CA LEU A 131 2.54 -1.81 -10.32
C LEU A 131 3.24 -1.17 -9.13
N SER A 132 2.49 -0.51 -8.24
CA SER A 132 2.99 0.04 -6.99
C SER A 132 3.61 -1.06 -6.11
N MET A 133 2.93 -2.21 -5.99
CA MET A 133 3.43 -3.36 -5.23
C MET A 133 4.75 -3.90 -5.78
N PHE A 134 4.75 -4.31 -7.05
CA PHE A 134 5.89 -4.96 -7.68
C PHE A 134 7.07 -4.01 -7.84
N SER A 135 6.83 -2.77 -8.26
CA SER A 135 7.91 -1.78 -8.37
C SER A 135 8.52 -1.50 -7.00
N SER A 136 7.74 -1.26 -5.94
CA SER A 136 8.30 -0.96 -4.62
C SER A 136 9.03 -2.14 -3.99
N SER A 137 8.49 -3.36 -4.11
CA SER A 137 9.13 -4.56 -3.56
C SER A 137 10.44 -4.91 -4.29
N PHE A 138 10.45 -4.83 -5.62
CA PHE A 138 11.64 -5.13 -6.42
C PHE A 138 12.73 -4.06 -6.25
N HIS A 139 12.37 -2.78 -6.15
CA HIS A 139 13.36 -1.74 -5.84
C HIS A 139 13.90 -1.87 -4.41
N LEU A 140 13.06 -2.18 -3.42
CA LEU A 140 13.53 -2.43 -2.05
C LEU A 140 14.49 -3.62 -1.97
N MET A 141 14.21 -4.68 -2.74
CA MET A 141 15.12 -5.81 -2.91
C MET A 141 16.43 -5.39 -3.57
N ALA A 142 16.39 -4.63 -4.66
CA ALA A 142 17.59 -4.14 -5.33
C ALA A 142 18.47 -3.26 -4.41
N ILE A 143 17.85 -2.38 -3.61
CA ILE A 143 18.54 -1.57 -2.60
C ILE A 143 19.19 -2.46 -1.54
N SER A 144 18.50 -3.50 -1.07
CA SER A 144 19.01 -4.42 -0.06
C SER A 144 20.21 -5.23 -0.59
N VAL A 145 20.13 -5.66 -1.85
CA VAL A 145 21.24 -6.32 -2.56
C VAL A 145 22.42 -5.37 -2.72
N ASP A 146 22.19 -4.14 -3.16
CA ASP A 146 23.21 -3.11 -3.35
C ASP A 146 24.01 -2.86 -2.05
N HIS A 147 23.31 -2.69 -0.93
CA HIS A 147 23.95 -2.52 0.38
C HIS A 147 24.70 -3.78 0.86
N CYS A 148 24.21 -4.97 0.52
CA CYS A 148 24.92 -6.22 0.82
C CYS A 148 26.21 -6.33 -0.01
N VAL A 149 26.13 -6.14 -1.33
CA VAL A 149 27.27 -6.19 -2.27
C VAL A 149 28.34 -5.18 -1.89
N THR A 150 27.97 -3.93 -1.61
CA THR A 150 28.92 -2.87 -1.22
C THR A 150 29.59 -3.16 0.14
N THR A 151 28.92 -3.88 1.03
CA THR A 151 29.46 -4.25 2.35
C THR A 151 30.36 -5.49 2.30
N VAL A 152 29.96 -6.49 1.51
CA VAL A 152 30.65 -7.79 1.39
C VAL A 152 31.84 -7.71 0.43
N TRP A 153 31.68 -7.04 -0.71
CA TRP A 153 32.68 -6.96 -1.79
C TRP A 153 33.04 -5.51 -2.13
N PRO A 154 33.74 -4.80 -1.22
CA PRO A 154 34.06 -3.37 -1.40
C PRO A 154 34.97 -3.12 -2.61
N ALA A 155 35.92 -4.02 -2.92
CA ALA A 155 36.81 -3.89 -4.07
C ALA A 155 36.05 -3.97 -5.41
N TRP A 156 35.08 -4.88 -5.51
CA TRP A 156 34.23 -4.97 -6.69
C TRP A 156 33.35 -3.72 -6.83
N ALA A 157 32.75 -3.28 -5.73
CA ALA A 157 31.90 -2.10 -5.70
C ALA A 157 32.64 -0.83 -6.14
N GLN A 158 33.91 -0.63 -5.79
CA GLN A 158 34.67 0.53 -6.26
C GLN A 158 34.77 0.63 -7.79
N ASN A 159 34.82 -0.52 -8.48
CA ASN A 159 34.99 -0.55 -9.93
C ASN A 159 33.66 -0.66 -10.71
N HIS A 160 32.62 -1.25 -10.10
CA HIS A 160 31.37 -1.57 -10.80
C HIS A 160 30.12 -0.86 -10.27
N HIS A 161 30.18 -0.20 -9.09
CA HIS A 161 29.06 0.54 -8.51
C HIS A 161 28.84 1.88 -9.22
N THR A 162 28.39 1.79 -10.47
CA THR A 162 28.20 2.93 -11.37
C THR A 162 26.73 3.30 -11.51
N PHE A 163 26.47 4.59 -11.76
CA PHE A 163 25.11 5.10 -11.98
C PHE A 163 24.42 4.44 -13.19
N HIS A 164 25.17 4.18 -14.27
CA HIS A 164 24.62 3.58 -15.48
C HIS A 164 24.12 2.16 -15.24
N LEU A 165 24.88 1.33 -14.52
CA LEU A 165 24.46 -0.03 -14.18
C LEU A 165 23.20 0.00 -13.30
N ALA A 166 23.16 0.85 -12.27
CA ALA A 166 21.97 1.02 -11.43
C ALA A 166 20.75 1.48 -12.23
N SER A 167 20.94 2.37 -13.22
CA SER A 167 19.89 2.83 -14.11
C SER A 167 19.35 1.71 -15.00
N LEU A 168 20.22 0.85 -15.54
CA LEU A 168 19.83 -0.29 -16.36
C LEU A 168 19.04 -1.32 -15.54
N ILE A 169 19.50 -1.62 -14.31
CA ILE A 169 18.79 -2.50 -13.39
C ILE A 169 17.42 -1.91 -13.04
N GLY A 170 17.34 -0.61 -12.72
CA GLY A 170 16.07 0.07 -12.45
C GLY A 170 15.09 0.00 -13.62
N LEU A 171 15.56 0.22 -14.85
CA LEU A 171 14.73 0.07 -16.05
C LEU A 171 14.21 -1.37 -16.20
N GLY A 172 15.07 -2.37 -15.98
CA GLY A 172 14.68 -3.79 -15.99
C GLY A 172 13.61 -4.10 -14.94
N ILE A 173 13.74 -3.54 -13.73
CA ILE A 173 12.73 -3.67 -12.67
C ILE A 173 11.40 -3.06 -13.10
N TRP A 174 11.40 -1.88 -13.73
CA TRP A 174 10.18 -1.26 -14.23
C TRP A 174 9.47 -2.11 -15.29
N ILE A 175 10.23 -2.60 -16.28
CA ILE A 175 9.70 -3.46 -17.33
C ILE A 175 9.09 -4.72 -16.70
N LEU A 176 9.81 -5.37 -15.79
CA LEU A 176 9.31 -6.55 -15.07
C LEU A 176 8.05 -6.24 -14.26
N ALA A 177 8.03 -5.13 -13.52
CA ALA A 177 6.89 -4.74 -12.70
C ALA A 177 5.65 -4.48 -13.57
N VAL A 178 5.79 -3.81 -14.72
CA VAL A 178 4.68 -3.57 -15.67
C VAL A 178 4.18 -4.89 -16.26
N MET A 179 5.08 -5.75 -16.73
CA MET A 179 4.70 -7.06 -17.30
C MET A 179 3.91 -7.90 -16.30
N VAL A 180 4.39 -8.00 -15.06
CA VAL A 180 3.72 -8.78 -14.01
C VAL A 180 2.40 -8.12 -13.61
N SER A 181 2.33 -6.79 -13.53
CA SER A 181 1.09 -6.05 -13.18
C SER A 181 -0.01 -6.23 -14.20
N TRP A 182 0.34 -6.30 -15.49
CA TRP A 182 -0.62 -6.53 -16.56
C TRP A 182 -1.39 -7.84 -16.40
N ARG A 183 -0.77 -8.88 -15.81
CA ARG A 183 -1.42 -10.18 -15.58
C ARG A 183 -2.63 -10.11 -14.62
N TYR A 184 -2.71 -9.05 -13.82
CA TYR A 184 -3.75 -8.85 -12.81
C TYR A 184 -4.80 -7.79 -13.21
N HIS A 185 -4.76 -7.27 -14.45
CA HIS A 185 -5.70 -6.24 -14.91
C HIS A 185 -7.16 -6.72 -14.92
N ASP A 186 -7.40 -8.01 -15.18
CA ASP A 186 -8.75 -8.56 -15.41
C ASP A 186 -9.37 -9.22 -14.16
N LEU A 187 -8.83 -8.93 -12.97
CA LEU A 187 -9.41 -9.34 -11.67
C LEU A 187 -10.81 -8.73 -11.39
N CYS A 188 -11.42 -8.06 -12.37
CA CYS A 188 -12.70 -7.37 -12.26
C CYS A 188 -13.77 -7.91 -13.23
N SER A 189 -13.54 -9.08 -13.84
CA SER A 189 -14.44 -9.70 -14.81
C SER A 189 -15.55 -10.53 -14.14
N ASP A 190 -16.77 -10.35 -14.61
CA ASP A 190 -17.98 -11.04 -14.17
C ASP A 190 -18.08 -12.40 -14.88
N GLN A 191 -17.22 -13.36 -14.50
CA GLN A 191 -17.13 -14.68 -15.14
C GLN A 191 -17.78 -15.78 -14.28
N SER A 192 -18.20 -16.87 -14.93
CA SER A 192 -19.02 -17.95 -14.35
C SER A 192 -18.45 -18.53 -13.04
N LEU A 193 -19.36 -18.78 -12.08
CA LEU A 193 -19.08 -19.09 -10.66
C LEU A 193 -18.05 -20.21 -10.41
N LEU A 194 -18.01 -21.25 -11.26
CA LEU A 194 -17.12 -22.41 -11.09
C LEU A 194 -15.70 -22.18 -11.61
N LEU A 195 -15.51 -21.45 -12.71
CA LEU A 195 -14.18 -21.04 -13.19
C LEU A 195 -13.61 -19.91 -12.32
N ARG A 196 -14.50 -19.14 -11.69
CA ARG A 196 -14.20 -18.04 -10.77
C ARG A 196 -13.48 -18.52 -9.50
N GLU A 197 -13.98 -19.55 -8.82
CA GLU A 197 -13.35 -20.02 -7.56
C GLU A 197 -11.90 -20.51 -7.75
N SER A 198 -11.61 -21.27 -8.79
CA SER A 198 -10.24 -21.78 -9.01
C SER A 198 -9.28 -20.73 -9.56
N GLY A 199 -9.76 -19.82 -10.41
CA GLY A 199 -8.94 -18.78 -11.04
C GLY A 199 -8.62 -17.61 -10.12
N GLU A 200 -9.59 -17.16 -9.32
CA GLU A 200 -9.41 -16.04 -8.39
C GLU A 200 -8.45 -16.40 -7.25
N ALA A 201 -8.64 -17.56 -6.62
CA ALA A 201 -7.75 -18.04 -5.56
C ALA A 201 -6.31 -18.20 -6.08
N ALA A 202 -6.13 -18.74 -7.29
CA ALA A 202 -4.81 -18.86 -7.91
C ALA A 202 -4.16 -17.49 -8.20
N ASN A 203 -4.93 -16.50 -8.69
CA ASN A 203 -4.42 -15.16 -8.95
C ASN A 203 -4.06 -14.44 -7.64
N VAL A 204 -4.91 -14.50 -6.60
CA VAL A 204 -4.63 -13.92 -5.27
C VAL A 204 -3.38 -14.56 -4.66
N THR A 205 -3.28 -15.89 -4.72
CA THR A 205 -2.12 -16.64 -4.23
C THR A 205 -0.85 -16.25 -4.98
N THR A 206 -0.87 -16.25 -6.31
CA THR A 206 0.30 -15.90 -7.13
C THR A 206 0.73 -14.45 -6.90
N ARG A 207 -0.22 -13.53 -6.79
CA ARG A 207 0.04 -12.11 -6.47
C ARG A 207 0.70 -11.95 -5.11
N PHE A 208 0.21 -12.66 -4.10
CA PHE A 208 0.80 -12.69 -2.77
C PHE A 208 2.22 -13.27 -2.79
N LEU A 209 2.44 -14.39 -3.46
CA LEU A 209 3.77 -15.02 -3.52
C LEU A 209 4.80 -14.12 -4.20
N VAL A 210 4.50 -13.65 -5.41
CA VAL A 210 5.45 -12.88 -6.23
C VAL A 210 5.61 -11.45 -5.71
N GLY A 211 4.53 -10.84 -5.23
CA GLY A 211 4.50 -9.43 -4.84
C GLY A 211 4.93 -9.16 -3.40
N PHE A 212 4.81 -10.17 -2.53
CA PHE A 212 4.95 -10.00 -1.10
C PHE A 212 5.87 -11.05 -0.47
N LEU A 213 5.55 -12.35 -0.54
CA LEU A 213 6.30 -13.37 0.21
C LEU A 213 7.73 -13.60 -0.32
N ILE A 214 7.91 -13.75 -1.63
CA ILE A 214 9.23 -13.94 -2.24
C ILE A 214 10.13 -12.71 -2.01
N PRO A 215 9.68 -11.46 -2.32
CA PRO A 215 10.45 -10.28 -2.00
C PRO A 215 10.79 -10.17 -0.51
N LEU A 216 9.84 -10.43 0.38
CA LEU A 216 10.05 -10.40 1.83
C LEU A 216 11.14 -11.38 2.27
N ALA A 217 11.09 -12.64 1.79
CA ALA A 217 12.08 -13.65 2.11
C ALA A 217 13.48 -13.25 1.62
N LEU A 218 13.59 -12.81 0.36
CA LEU A 218 14.86 -12.39 -0.23
C LEU A 218 15.44 -11.16 0.48
N ILE A 219 14.64 -10.12 0.70
CA ILE A 219 15.06 -8.93 1.45
C ILE A 219 15.53 -9.33 2.84
N SER A 220 14.78 -10.18 3.55
CA SER A 220 15.15 -10.65 4.89
C SER A 220 16.50 -11.38 4.89
N ILE A 221 16.75 -12.26 3.92
CA ILE A 221 18.03 -12.96 3.76
C ILE A 221 19.17 -11.95 3.55
N PHE A 222 18.99 -10.95 2.67
CA PHE A 222 19.99 -9.91 2.42
C PHE A 222 20.24 -9.03 3.65
N LEU A 223 19.20 -8.70 4.42
CA LEU A 223 19.35 -7.91 5.65
C LEU A 223 20.05 -8.70 6.76
N VAL A 224 19.77 -10.00 6.89
CA VAL A 224 20.48 -10.87 7.85
C VAL A 224 21.95 -11.00 7.49
N THR A 225 22.28 -11.22 6.21
CA THR A 225 23.68 -11.26 5.76
C THR A 225 24.38 -9.92 5.97
N LEU A 226 23.70 -8.81 5.66
CA LEU A 226 24.22 -7.45 5.92
C LEU A 226 24.47 -7.24 7.42
N ALA A 227 23.54 -7.63 8.29
CA ALA A 227 23.67 -7.51 9.74
C ALA A 227 24.85 -8.34 10.29
N ALA A 228 24.99 -9.59 9.85
CA ALA A 228 26.09 -10.46 10.25
C ALA A 228 27.45 -9.86 9.86
N LYS A 229 27.57 -9.34 8.64
CA LYS A 229 28.81 -8.74 8.13
C LYS A 229 29.15 -7.41 8.81
N LEU A 230 28.15 -6.59 9.13
CA LEU A 230 28.34 -5.38 9.94
C LEU A 230 28.69 -5.70 11.40
N GLY A 231 28.24 -6.83 11.94
CA GLY A 231 28.62 -7.30 13.28
C GLY A 231 30.08 -7.76 13.37
N GLN A 232 30.60 -8.37 12.31
CA GLN A 232 32.01 -8.80 12.23
C GLN A 232 32.99 -7.61 12.12
N LYS A 233 32.57 -6.49 11.53
CA LYS A 233 33.40 -5.29 11.41
C LYS A 233 33.23 -4.39 12.65
N ARG A 234 34.20 -4.43 13.57
CA ARG A 234 34.26 -3.59 14.79
C ARG A 234 34.04 -2.10 14.47
N GLU A 235 33.06 -1.44 15.12
CA GLU A 235 32.75 0.03 15.27
C GLU A 235 32.88 1.00 14.07
N ALA A 236 33.63 0.69 13.01
CA ALA A 236 33.99 1.58 11.91
C ALA A 236 32.87 1.76 10.86
N TRP A 237 31.91 0.83 10.80
CA TRP A 237 30.82 0.85 9.81
C TRP A 237 29.48 1.23 10.45
N SER A 238 28.79 2.17 9.82
CA SER A 238 27.51 2.65 10.33
C SER A 238 26.41 1.59 10.14
N LYS A 239 25.72 1.21 11.22
CA LYS A 239 24.52 0.34 11.16
C LYS A 239 23.25 1.07 10.66
N LYS A 240 23.36 2.36 10.31
CA LYS A 240 22.23 3.19 9.90
C LYS A 240 21.56 2.69 8.61
N PRO A 241 22.27 2.34 7.52
CA PRO A 241 21.62 1.79 6.32
C PRO A 241 20.79 0.54 6.62
N LEU A 242 21.33 -0.42 7.38
CA LEU A 242 20.61 -1.62 7.83
C LEU A 242 19.33 -1.25 8.61
N ARG A 243 19.43 -0.34 9.60
CA ARG A 243 18.26 0.11 10.37
C ARG A 243 17.20 0.72 9.46
N THR A 244 17.61 1.54 8.50
CA THR A 244 16.67 2.21 7.60
C THR A 244 15.97 1.22 6.66
N LEU A 245 16.70 0.25 6.10
CA LEU A 245 16.10 -0.81 5.27
C LEU A 245 15.14 -1.69 6.06
N LEU A 246 15.47 -2.02 7.31
CA LEU A 246 14.60 -2.79 8.20
C LEU A 246 13.30 -2.03 8.50
N ILE A 247 13.37 -0.73 8.75
CA ILE A 247 12.18 0.13 8.93
C ILE A 247 11.31 0.10 7.66
N LEU A 248 11.91 0.24 6.48
CA LEU A 248 11.19 0.16 5.20
C LEU A 248 10.53 -1.20 4.98
N LEU A 249 11.22 -2.29 5.28
CA LEU A 249 10.67 -3.64 5.17
C LEU A 249 9.44 -3.82 6.07
N VAL A 250 9.52 -3.35 7.31
CA VAL A 250 8.42 -3.41 8.27
C VAL A 250 7.23 -2.57 7.79
N ILE A 251 7.46 -1.35 7.31
CA ILE A 251 6.39 -0.48 6.77
C ILE A 251 5.72 -1.15 5.56
N PHE A 252 6.52 -1.64 4.61
CA PHE A 252 5.99 -2.36 3.45
C PHE A 252 5.12 -3.54 3.90
N PHE A 253 5.62 -4.37 4.81
CA PHE A 253 4.87 -5.52 5.32
C PHE A 253 3.56 -5.11 6.00
N LEU A 254 3.61 -4.14 6.90
CA LEU A 254 2.44 -3.67 7.64
C LEU A 254 1.39 -3.05 6.71
N CYS A 255 1.81 -2.29 5.70
CA CYS A 255 0.88 -1.65 4.77
C CYS A 255 0.22 -2.64 3.79
N TRP A 256 0.95 -3.65 3.31
CA TRP A 256 0.45 -4.60 2.30
C TRP A 256 -0.23 -5.83 2.91
N SER A 257 0.11 -6.21 4.15
CA SER A 257 -0.45 -7.41 4.78
C SER A 257 -1.97 -7.39 4.89
N PRO A 258 -2.64 -6.31 5.36
CA PRO A 258 -4.10 -6.28 5.44
C PRO A 258 -4.78 -6.47 4.08
N TYR A 259 -4.19 -5.91 3.01
CA TYR A 259 -4.69 -6.08 1.66
C TYR A 259 -4.70 -7.56 1.23
N HIS A 260 -3.60 -8.28 1.47
CA HIS A 260 -3.53 -9.70 1.15
C HIS A 260 -4.45 -10.55 2.01
N ILE A 261 -4.54 -10.27 3.32
CA ILE A 261 -5.45 -10.98 4.23
C ILE A 261 -6.89 -10.85 3.74
N ILE A 262 -7.35 -9.63 3.44
CA ILE A 262 -8.70 -9.39 2.94
C ILE A 262 -8.92 -10.07 1.58
N ALA A 263 -7.94 -10.00 0.67
CA ALA A 263 -8.04 -10.67 -0.63
C ALA A 263 -8.22 -12.20 -0.50
N PHE A 264 -7.50 -12.85 0.42
CA PHE A 264 -7.68 -14.28 0.69
C PHE A 264 -9.03 -14.60 1.37
N LEU A 265 -9.50 -13.72 2.26
CA LEU A 265 -10.80 -13.92 2.90
C LEU A 265 -11.95 -13.76 1.90
N GLN A 266 -11.81 -12.89 0.90
CA GLN A 266 -12.78 -12.71 -0.18
C GLN A 266 -12.89 -13.94 -1.10
N THR A 267 -11.84 -14.74 -1.24
CA THR A 267 -11.90 -16.01 -1.99
C THR A 267 -12.54 -17.15 -1.20
N SER A 268 -12.92 -16.94 0.06
CA SER A 268 -13.55 -17.98 0.88
C SER A 268 -15.03 -18.15 0.53
N PRO A 269 -15.57 -19.39 0.48
CA PRO A 269 -17.00 -19.63 0.28
C PRO A 269 -17.90 -18.96 1.35
N LYS A 270 -17.35 -18.65 2.53
CA LYS A 270 -18.07 -17.96 3.61
C LYS A 270 -18.24 -16.45 3.39
N ALA A 271 -17.54 -15.88 2.41
CA ALA A 271 -17.56 -14.45 2.10
C ALA A 271 -18.95 -13.94 1.68
N SER A 272 -19.80 -14.82 1.14
CA SER A 272 -21.17 -14.49 0.71
C SER A 272 -22.19 -14.36 1.84
N SER A 273 -21.82 -14.66 3.09
CA SER A 273 -22.72 -14.48 4.23
C SER A 273 -22.84 -12.99 4.63
N PRO A 274 -24.04 -12.45 4.90
CA PRO A 274 -24.26 -11.00 5.06
C PRO A 274 -23.35 -10.34 6.12
N LYS A 275 -23.17 -11.00 7.27
CA LYS A 275 -22.28 -10.52 8.34
C LYS A 275 -20.81 -10.48 7.92
N THR A 276 -20.39 -11.46 7.13
CA THR A 276 -19.01 -11.55 6.64
C THR A 276 -18.77 -10.54 5.53
N THR A 277 -19.74 -10.33 4.63
CA THR A 277 -19.66 -9.32 3.57
C THR A 277 -19.45 -7.92 4.13
N GLN A 278 -20.26 -7.50 5.11
CA GLN A 278 -20.10 -6.19 5.76
C GLN A 278 -18.73 -6.04 6.46
N SER A 279 -18.27 -7.10 7.13
CA SER A 279 -16.95 -7.12 7.79
C SER A 279 -15.81 -7.03 6.76
N LEU A 280 -15.94 -7.69 5.61
CA LEU A 280 -14.97 -7.66 4.52
C LEU A 280 -14.94 -6.32 3.80
N GLU A 281 -16.08 -5.66 3.60
CA GLU A 281 -16.13 -4.30 3.05
C GLU A 281 -15.41 -3.30 3.96
N THR A 282 -15.68 -3.37 5.26
CA THR A 282 -14.98 -2.54 6.28
C THR A 282 -13.48 -2.81 6.26
N GLY A 283 -13.09 -4.09 6.25
CA GLY A 283 -11.69 -4.49 6.16
C GLY A 283 -11.02 -4.03 4.86
N THR A 284 -11.75 -4.03 3.74
CA THR A 284 -11.27 -3.59 2.43
C THR A 284 -10.93 -2.10 2.45
N VAL A 285 -11.79 -1.26 3.04
CA VAL A 285 -11.55 0.18 3.19
C VAL A 285 -10.29 0.44 4.01
N PHE A 286 -10.15 -0.24 5.16
CA PHE A 286 -8.98 -0.10 6.02
C PHE A 286 -7.69 -0.55 5.32
N ALA A 287 -7.74 -1.71 4.66
CA ALA A 287 -6.61 -2.27 3.95
C ALA A 287 -6.14 -1.38 2.79
N HIS A 288 -7.06 -0.84 1.99
CA HIS A 288 -6.72 0.09 0.92
C HIS A 288 -6.22 1.42 1.49
N GLY A 289 -6.82 1.93 2.56
CA GLY A 289 -6.32 3.12 3.26
C GLY A 289 -4.85 2.95 3.68
N LEU A 290 -4.51 1.85 4.36
CA LEU A 290 -3.16 1.60 4.83
C LEU A 290 -2.16 1.41 3.67
N LEU A 291 -2.60 0.74 2.60
CA LEU A 291 -1.84 0.63 1.36
C LEU A 291 -1.50 2.01 0.78
N CYS A 292 -2.45 2.96 0.81
CA CYS A 292 -2.22 4.29 0.28
C CYS A 292 -1.07 5.02 0.97
N PHE A 293 -0.90 4.78 2.27
CA PHE A 293 0.18 5.37 3.06
C PHE A 293 1.55 4.74 2.83
N ASN A 294 1.65 3.52 2.26
CA ASN A 294 2.94 2.87 2.00
C ASN A 294 3.90 3.80 1.23
N SER A 295 3.41 4.44 0.16
CA SER A 295 4.22 5.33 -0.67
C SER A 295 4.57 6.66 -0.01
N CYS A 296 3.85 7.05 1.04
CA CYS A 296 4.11 8.28 1.79
C CYS A 296 5.39 8.19 2.64
N PHE A 297 5.92 6.99 2.86
CA PHE A 297 7.12 6.78 3.67
C PHE A 297 8.44 6.89 2.88
N TYR A 298 8.41 6.83 1.55
CA TYR A 298 9.63 6.90 0.72
C TYR A 298 10.39 8.24 0.84
N PRO A 299 9.73 9.40 0.99
CA PRO A 299 10.45 10.66 1.23
C PRO A 299 11.18 10.70 2.57
N PHE A 300 10.60 10.12 3.63
CA PHE A 300 11.27 10.01 4.92
C PHE A 300 12.53 9.14 4.82
N PHE A 301 12.46 8.05 4.05
CA PHE A 301 13.62 7.22 3.76
C PHE A 301 14.76 8.01 3.12
N TYR A 302 14.45 8.78 2.08
CA TYR A 302 15.42 9.64 1.42
C TYR A 302 16.07 10.64 2.39
N LEU A 303 15.28 11.28 3.27
CA LEU A 303 15.80 12.23 4.26
C LEU A 303 16.75 11.59 5.27
N ILE A 304 16.40 10.40 5.79
CA ILE A 304 17.25 9.68 6.76
C ILE A 304 18.60 9.30 6.12
N THR A 305 18.56 8.76 4.90
CA THR A 305 19.78 8.39 4.16
C THR A 305 20.62 9.64 3.82
N ARG A 306 19.97 10.75 3.50
CA ARG A 306 20.64 12.04 3.24
C ARG A 306 21.35 12.62 4.45
N GLN A 307 20.66 12.69 5.59
CA GLN A 307 21.25 13.18 6.83
C GLN A 307 22.47 12.35 7.24
N HIS A 308 22.40 11.03 7.03
CA HIS A 308 23.53 10.14 7.25
C HIS A 308 24.72 10.49 6.36
N PHE A 309 24.51 10.64 5.05
CA PHE A 309 25.57 10.99 4.11
C PHE A 309 26.24 12.33 4.46
N VAL A 310 25.43 13.37 4.71
CA VAL A 310 25.94 14.71 5.08
C VAL A 310 26.73 14.67 6.39
N GLY A 311 26.25 13.91 7.38
CA GLY A 311 26.95 13.71 8.65
C GLY A 311 28.32 13.04 8.48
N CYS A 312 28.42 12.01 7.64
CA CYS A 312 29.69 11.34 7.33
C CYS A 312 30.67 12.27 6.62
N GLN A 313 30.21 13.07 5.66
CA GLN A 313 31.04 14.03 4.95
C GLN A 313 31.57 15.13 5.89
N ARG A 314 30.73 15.62 6.81
CA ARG A 314 31.13 16.60 7.83
C ARG A 314 32.21 16.03 8.76
N ARG A 315 32.06 14.78 9.24
CA ARG A 315 33.08 14.12 10.08
C ARG A 315 34.41 13.92 9.36
N ARG A 316 34.39 13.51 8.08
CA ARG A 316 35.64 13.39 7.29
C ARG A 316 36.34 14.75 7.12
N ARG A 317 35.58 15.83 6.87
CA ARG A 317 36.14 17.18 6.77
C ARG A 317 36.80 17.62 8.08
N ILE A 318 36.14 17.40 9.23
CA ILE A 318 36.69 17.72 10.56
C ILE A 318 37.93 16.86 10.88
N SER A 319 37.95 15.60 10.46
CA SER A 319 39.14 14.74 10.64
C SER A 319 40.32 15.14 9.76
N GLN A 320 40.08 15.90 8.68
CA GLN A 320 41.09 16.36 7.74
C GLN A 320 41.53 17.81 7.99
N THR A 321 40.83 18.58 8.82
CA THR A 321 41.34 19.86 9.30
C THR A 321 42.47 19.60 10.30
N PRO A 322 43.72 20.01 10.01
CA PRO A 322 44.80 19.87 10.98
C PRO A 322 44.42 20.69 12.20
N VAL A 323 44.29 20.01 13.34
CA VAL A 323 44.18 20.64 14.64
C VAL A 323 45.56 21.24 14.93
N ASN A 324 45.77 22.50 14.53
CA ASN A 324 46.94 23.29 14.89
C ASN A 324 46.82 23.69 16.38
N VAL A 325 46.84 22.71 17.29
CA VAL A 325 46.87 22.94 18.75
C VAL A 325 48.31 22.86 19.28
N GLY A 326 49.29 22.66 18.40
CA GLY A 326 50.71 22.60 18.76
C GLY A 326 51.53 23.87 18.55
N SER A 327 51.01 24.88 17.83
CA SER A 327 51.81 26.06 17.43
C SER A 327 51.53 27.34 18.23
N GLU A 328 50.38 27.46 18.92
CA GLU A 328 50.11 28.61 19.80
C GLU A 328 50.68 28.48 21.22
N LEU A 329 51.15 27.29 21.63
CA LEU A 329 51.78 27.10 22.96
C LEU A 329 53.32 27.19 22.93
N VAL A 330 53.95 27.23 21.75
CA VAL A 330 55.41 27.41 21.64
C VAL A 330 55.81 28.89 21.62
N GLU A 331 54.95 29.79 21.16
CA GLU A 331 55.23 31.25 21.20
C GLU A 331 55.05 31.89 22.59
N LEU A 332 54.31 31.27 23.50
CA LEU A 332 54.13 31.77 24.88
C LEU A 332 55.18 31.22 25.88
N GLY A 333 55.96 30.21 25.49
CA GLY A 333 57.04 29.62 26.30
C GLY A 333 58.45 30.09 25.95
N ALA A 334 58.65 30.72 24.79
CA ALA A 334 59.96 31.20 24.33
C ALA A 334 60.26 32.67 24.70
N ASN A 335 59.37 33.31 25.46
CA ASN A 335 59.49 34.71 25.88
C ASN A 335 59.43 34.89 27.42
N ARG A 336 59.91 33.88 28.17
CA ARG A 336 60.17 34.00 29.62
C ARG A 336 61.59 33.59 29.96
#